data_AF-A0A3D9C2K8-F1
#
_entry.id   AF-A0A3D9C2K8-F1
#
_cell.length_a   1.000
_cell.length_b   1.000
_cell.length_c   1.000
_cell.angle_alpha   90.00
_cell.angle_beta   90.00
_cell.angle_gamma   90.00
#
_symmetry.space_group_name_H-M   'P 1'
#
loop_
_entity.id
_entity.type
_entity.pdbx_description
1 polymer ?
#
loop_
_entity_poly.entity_id
_entity_poly.type
_entity_poly.pdbx_seq_one_letter_code
_entity_poly.pdbx_strand_id
1 'polypeptide(L)'
;MKYQFRKLIGFSFLFITMGVFAQVSVKRLNDPAIVAQHKRMVFESWGDWRPYPKYFLGIQTNFAYATVWGMWAPNINRDYKDGEDIRPLKPTGVQNQRFAQLKYEEEEAKKIKAASDTIYKRSVQDFAHWTSVTVDADPLWLLYYKRMLKPITEFPDTPQNFMEWRLKNQEAYETLHTTGTLKRLQEELDLIKEKYAMSRSMDMPRGKRFMMYHETLLRWRKFVQELRKQNNKTTLLLDYKNILKDHSPSALPSGWTPSSDKQRAERIMQQYKHRY
;
A
#
# COMPACT_ATOMS: atom_id res chain seq x y z
N MET A 1 19.97 44.69 58.83
CA MET A 1 19.34 43.86 57.78
C MET A 1 17.81 43.72 57.90
N LYS A 2 17.23 43.39 59.06
CA LYS A 2 15.77 43.17 59.22
C LYS A 2 14.86 44.35 58.80
N TYR A 3 15.30 45.59 59.01
CA TYR A 3 14.49 46.78 58.68
C TYR A 3 14.38 47.05 57.17
N GLN A 4 15.46 46.84 56.42
CA GLN A 4 15.47 46.98 54.96
C GLN A 4 14.64 45.88 54.29
N PHE A 5 14.65 44.66 54.85
CA PHE A 5 13.84 43.55 54.36
C PHE A 5 12.33 43.79 54.55
N ARG A 6 11.91 44.38 55.68
CA ARG A 6 10.50 44.78 55.90
C ARG A 6 10.03 45.86 54.91
N LYS A 7 10.88 46.83 54.59
CA LYS A 7 10.57 47.86 53.58
C LYS A 7 10.45 47.26 52.19
N LEU A 8 11.34 46.34 51.82
CA LEU A 8 11.30 45.63 50.53
C LEU A 8 10.03 44.80 50.38
N ILE A 9 9.63 44.08 51.44
CA ILE A 9 8.35 43.34 51.46
C ILE A 9 7.17 44.31 51.33
N GLY A 10 7.18 45.44 52.05
CA GLY A 10 6.13 46.46 51.94
C GLY A 10 6.01 47.06 50.53
N PHE A 11 7.14 47.36 49.88
CA PHE A 11 7.17 47.83 48.49
C PHE A 11 6.70 46.75 47.51
N SER A 12 7.13 45.49 47.67
CA SER A 12 6.62 44.38 46.86
C SER A 12 5.11 44.19 47.05
N PHE A 13 4.59 44.31 48.27
CA PHE A 13 3.16 44.20 48.53
C PHE A 13 2.40 45.35 47.87
N LEU A 14 2.92 46.57 47.91
CA LEU A 14 2.33 47.74 47.25
C LEU A 14 2.29 47.56 45.72
N PHE A 15 3.38 47.07 45.12
CA PHE A 15 3.44 46.76 43.68
C PHE A 15 2.48 45.63 43.29
N ILE A 16 2.35 44.59 44.11
CA ILE A 16 1.40 43.50 43.87
C ILE A 16 -0.05 44.03 43.93
N THR A 17 -0.39 44.86 44.92
CA THR A 17 -1.74 45.44 45.01
C THR A 17 -2.08 46.35 43.84
N MET A 18 -1.15 47.18 43.35
CA MET A 18 -1.36 48.00 42.14
C MET A 18 -1.55 47.15 40.86
N GLY A 19 -0.84 46.02 40.74
CA GLY A 19 -0.99 45.10 39.62
C GLY A 19 -2.36 44.40 39.57
N VAL A 20 -2.92 44.06 40.74
CA VAL A 20 -4.23 43.38 40.83
C VAL A 20 -5.38 44.34 40.50
N PHE A 21 -5.34 45.61 40.93
CA PHE A 21 -6.40 46.58 40.59
C PHE A 21 -6.42 47.00 39.11
N ALA A 22 -5.27 46.95 38.42
CA ALA A 22 -5.20 47.26 36.98
C ALA A 22 -5.86 46.19 36.08
N GLN A 23 -6.02 44.95 36.56
CA GLN A 23 -6.52 43.82 35.78
C GLN A 23 -8.03 43.54 35.95
N VAL A 24 -8.71 44.17 36.91
CA VAL A 24 -10.08 43.79 37.32
C VAL A 24 -11.20 44.49 36.54
N SER A 25 -10.89 45.47 35.70
CA SER A 25 -11.91 46.18 34.92
C SER A 25 -11.72 45.96 33.42
N VAL A 26 -11.98 44.75 32.94
CA VAL A 26 -12.42 44.60 31.54
C VAL A 26 -13.84 45.18 31.47
N LYS A 27 -13.94 46.51 31.39
CA LYS A 27 -15.21 47.16 31.07
C LYS A 27 -15.61 46.65 29.69
N ARG A 28 -16.62 45.79 29.63
CA ARG A 28 -17.28 45.47 28.36
C ARG A 28 -17.79 46.79 27.79
N LEU A 29 -17.17 47.25 26.71
CA LEU A 29 -17.63 48.41 25.97
C LEU A 29 -19.00 48.04 25.38
N ASN A 30 -20.06 48.42 26.08
CA ASN A 30 -21.44 48.19 25.64
C ASN A 30 -21.91 49.44 24.88
N ASP A 31 -21.29 49.69 23.72
CA ASP A 31 -21.74 50.75 22.82
C ASP A 31 -22.98 50.25 22.06
N PRO A 32 -24.15 50.90 22.20
CA PRO A 32 -25.36 50.53 21.47
C PRO A 32 -25.17 50.49 19.95
N ALA A 33 -24.28 51.33 19.40
CA ALA A 33 -23.99 51.37 17.96
C ALA A 33 -23.29 50.09 17.50
N ILE A 34 -22.25 49.67 18.23
CA ILE A 34 -21.49 48.45 17.96
C ILE A 34 -22.37 47.22 18.20
N VAL A 35 -23.17 47.20 19.26
CA VAL A 35 -24.08 46.09 19.57
C VAL A 35 -25.14 45.92 18.49
N ALA A 36 -25.74 47.02 18.01
CA ALA A 36 -26.71 46.99 16.92
C ALA A 36 -26.08 46.46 15.62
N GLN A 37 -24.84 46.84 15.30
CA GLN A 37 -24.09 46.30 14.17
C GLN A 37 -23.88 44.79 14.31
N HIS A 38 -23.36 44.31 15.43
CA HIS A 38 -23.10 42.87 15.64
C HIS A 38 -24.37 42.02 15.55
N LYS A 39 -25.48 42.46 16.15
CA LYS A 39 -26.75 41.75 16.09
C LYS A 39 -27.26 41.61 14.65
N ARG A 40 -27.02 42.63 13.81
CA ARG A 40 -27.37 42.63 12.38
C ARG A 40 -26.46 41.78 11.52
N MET A 41 -25.20 41.65 11.88
CA MET A 41 -24.28 40.74 11.17
C MET A 41 -24.60 39.27 11.42
N VAL A 42 -25.45 38.97 12.41
CA VAL A 42 -25.69 37.59 12.89
C VAL A 42 -27.14 37.15 12.73
N PHE A 43 -28.13 37.77 13.38
CA PHE A 43 -29.49 37.20 13.46
C PHE A 43 -30.69 38.18 13.48
N GLU A 44 -30.54 39.41 13.95
CA GLU A 44 -31.70 40.29 14.26
C GLU A 44 -32.33 40.92 12.99
N SER A 45 -33.64 41.15 12.99
CA SER A 45 -34.43 41.63 11.83
C SER A 45 -33.95 42.96 11.26
N TRP A 46 -34.08 43.13 9.94
CA TRP A 46 -33.79 44.38 9.24
C TRP A 46 -34.78 45.48 9.68
N GLY A 47 -34.29 46.66 10.09
CA GLY A 47 -35.20 47.78 10.40
C GLY A 47 -34.69 48.95 11.25
N ASP A 48 -33.88 48.72 12.31
CA ASP A 48 -33.56 49.79 13.28
C ASP A 48 -32.11 50.31 13.25
N TRP A 49 -31.77 51.21 12.32
CA TRP A 49 -30.41 51.76 12.08
C TRP A 49 -29.82 52.64 13.18
N ARG A 50 -29.78 52.16 14.44
CA ARG A 50 -29.06 52.84 15.51
C ARG A 50 -27.56 52.78 15.27
N PRO A 51 -26.84 53.89 15.50
CA PRO A 51 -27.34 55.19 15.98
C PRO A 51 -27.99 56.01 14.85
N TYR A 52 -29.03 56.81 15.08
CA TYR A 52 -29.72 57.52 13.99
C TYR A 52 -28.88 58.63 13.32
N PRO A 53 -29.04 58.86 12.00
CA PRO A 53 -28.31 59.93 11.33
C PRO A 53 -28.75 61.32 11.80
N LYS A 54 -27.82 62.28 11.83
CA LYS A 54 -28.10 63.70 12.08
C LYS A 54 -27.29 64.52 11.08
N TYR A 55 -27.97 65.39 10.33
CA TYR A 55 -27.36 66.21 9.30
C TYR A 55 -27.49 67.70 9.63
N PHE A 56 -26.45 68.47 9.34
CA PHE A 56 -26.47 69.93 9.36
C PHE A 56 -25.78 70.44 8.08
N LEU A 57 -26.49 71.26 7.29
CA LEU A 57 -26.01 71.75 5.98
C LEU A 57 -25.51 70.62 5.05
N GLY A 58 -26.15 69.45 5.08
CA GLY A 58 -25.78 68.28 4.28
C GLY A 58 -24.62 67.45 4.85
N ILE A 59 -23.99 67.89 5.93
CA ILE A 59 -22.88 67.18 6.59
C ILE A 59 -23.42 66.35 7.74
N GLN A 60 -22.99 65.09 7.81
CA GLN A 60 -23.34 64.18 8.92
C GLN A 60 -22.62 64.60 10.20
N THR A 61 -23.37 64.99 11.24
CA THR A 61 -22.86 65.47 12.53
C THR A 61 -22.81 64.40 13.62
N ASN A 62 -23.49 63.25 13.43
CA ASN A 62 -23.40 62.13 14.36
C ASN A 62 -22.19 61.24 14.05
N PHE A 63 -21.16 61.35 14.89
CA PHE A 63 -19.91 60.59 14.79
C PHE A 63 -20.13 59.07 14.80
N ALA A 64 -20.92 58.56 15.76
CA ALA A 64 -21.15 57.13 15.90
C ALA A 64 -21.88 56.53 14.68
N TYR A 65 -22.75 57.32 14.03
CA TYR A 65 -23.35 56.88 12.77
C TYR A 65 -22.36 56.96 11.61
N ALA A 66 -21.57 58.05 11.54
CA ALA A 66 -20.59 58.23 10.47
C ALA A 66 -19.59 57.08 10.39
N THR A 67 -19.16 56.56 11.54
CA THR A 67 -18.17 55.47 11.67
C THR A 67 -18.78 54.07 11.53
N VAL A 68 -20.04 53.86 11.90
CA VAL A 68 -20.67 52.52 11.84
C VAL A 68 -21.41 52.30 10.52
N TRP A 69 -22.10 53.31 9.99
CA TRP A 69 -23.01 53.20 8.85
C TRP A 69 -22.82 54.27 7.76
N GLY A 70 -22.11 55.36 8.07
CA GLY A 70 -21.94 56.50 7.19
C GLY A 70 -20.70 56.40 6.29
N MET A 71 -20.24 57.56 5.83
CA MET A 71 -19.12 57.67 4.88
C MET A 71 -17.78 57.14 5.43
N TRP A 72 -17.61 57.08 6.75
CA TRP A 72 -16.40 56.58 7.40
C TRP A 72 -16.52 55.10 7.82
N ALA A 73 -17.63 54.44 7.47
CA ALA A 73 -17.84 53.04 7.80
C ALA A 73 -17.06 52.12 6.85
N PRO A 74 -16.57 50.97 7.37
CA PRO A 74 -16.02 49.91 6.53
C PRO A 74 -17.01 49.47 5.45
N ASN A 75 -16.51 49.06 4.28
CA ASN A 75 -17.35 48.64 3.15
C ASN A 75 -18.37 47.56 3.55
N ILE A 76 -17.96 46.57 4.36
CA ILE A 76 -18.85 45.52 4.83
C ILE A 76 -20.10 46.06 5.55
N ASN A 77 -19.96 47.11 6.38
CA ASN A 77 -21.09 47.70 7.08
C ASN A 77 -22.00 48.50 6.14
N ARG A 78 -21.41 49.11 5.10
CA ARG A 78 -22.16 49.81 4.07
C ARG A 78 -22.95 48.83 3.21
N ASP A 79 -22.37 47.67 2.89
CA ASP A 79 -23.06 46.57 2.21
C ASP A 79 -24.23 46.06 3.06
N TYR A 80 -24.01 45.94 4.38
CA TYR A 80 -25.08 45.65 5.33
C TYR A 80 -26.13 46.74 5.42
N LYS A 81 -25.97 47.97 4.91
CA LYS A 81 -26.97 49.06 5.03
C LYS A 81 -27.70 49.34 3.73
N ASP A 82 -26.94 49.42 2.64
CA ASP A 82 -27.41 49.85 1.33
C ASP A 82 -27.57 48.68 0.34
N GLY A 83 -27.28 47.44 0.76
CA GLY A 83 -27.34 46.22 -0.05
C GLY A 83 -28.42 45.21 0.37
N GLU A 84 -28.39 44.04 -0.25
CA GLU A 84 -29.27 42.91 0.12
C GLU A 84 -28.93 42.38 1.53
N ASP A 85 -29.90 41.71 2.17
CA ASP A 85 -29.69 41.10 3.47
C ASP A 85 -28.66 39.95 3.39
N ILE A 86 -27.40 40.22 3.72
CA ILE A 86 -26.30 39.24 3.68
C ILE A 86 -26.13 38.42 4.97
N ARG A 87 -27.11 38.42 5.87
CA ARG A 87 -27.00 37.71 7.16
C ARG A 87 -26.73 36.21 6.96
N PRO A 88 -25.70 35.66 7.64
CA PRO A 88 -25.36 34.25 7.51
C PRO A 88 -26.43 33.31 8.08
N LEU A 89 -27.13 33.70 9.15
CA LEU A 89 -28.14 32.88 9.84
C LEU A 89 -29.59 33.25 9.49
N LYS A 90 -29.83 34.08 8.46
CA LYS A 90 -31.19 34.25 7.94
C LYS A 90 -31.72 32.90 7.42
N PRO A 91 -33.04 32.69 7.26
CA PRO A 91 -33.57 31.40 6.78
C PRO A 91 -32.93 30.89 5.49
N THR A 92 -32.60 31.79 4.55
CA THR A 92 -31.90 31.50 3.28
C THR A 92 -30.39 31.79 3.33
N GLY A 93 -29.83 31.99 4.53
CA GLY A 93 -28.45 32.40 4.75
C GLY A 93 -27.46 31.26 4.56
N VAL A 94 -26.21 31.64 4.23
CA VAL A 94 -25.14 30.70 3.88
C VAL A 94 -24.83 29.71 5.01
N GLN A 95 -24.89 30.14 6.27
CA GLN A 95 -24.58 29.23 7.39
C GLN A 95 -25.70 28.21 7.63
N ASN A 96 -26.98 28.60 7.48
CA ASN A 96 -28.07 27.64 7.57
C ASN A 96 -28.04 26.61 6.44
N GLN A 97 -27.67 27.04 5.23
CA GLN A 97 -27.43 26.12 4.11
C GLN A 97 -26.28 25.14 4.43
N ARG A 98 -25.17 25.64 4.99
CA ARG A 98 -24.04 24.80 5.42
C ARG A 98 -24.43 23.84 6.55
N PHE A 99 -25.23 24.25 7.52
CA PHE A 99 -25.71 23.37 8.57
C PHE A 99 -26.61 22.26 8.02
N ALA A 100 -27.49 22.59 7.07
CA ALA A 100 -28.29 21.59 6.37
C ALA A 100 -27.40 20.59 5.61
N GLN A 101 -26.42 21.08 4.85
CA GLN A 101 -25.45 20.23 4.15
C GLN A 101 -24.66 19.33 5.11
N LEU A 102 -24.14 19.89 6.22
CA LEU A 102 -23.44 19.15 7.26
C LEU A 102 -24.31 18.02 7.82
N LYS A 103 -25.62 18.26 8.00
CA LYS A 103 -26.54 17.22 8.50
C LYS A 103 -26.73 16.09 7.49
N TYR A 104 -26.84 16.41 6.20
CA TYR A 104 -26.86 15.39 5.15
C TYR A 104 -25.56 14.57 5.11
N GLU A 105 -24.40 15.24 5.16
CA GLU A 105 -23.09 14.59 5.21
C GLU A 105 -22.93 13.71 6.46
N GLU A 106 -23.43 14.16 7.61
CA GLU A 106 -23.41 13.40 8.87
C GLU A 106 -24.23 12.09 8.74
N GLU A 107 -25.39 12.15 8.07
CA GLU A 107 -26.21 10.96 7.81
C GLU A 107 -25.54 9.98 6.84
N GLU A 108 -24.91 10.47 5.78
CA GLU A 108 -24.13 9.64 4.86
C GLU A 108 -22.93 9.00 5.56
N ALA A 109 -22.20 9.76 6.36
CA ALA A 109 -21.09 9.27 7.16
C ALA A 109 -21.54 8.18 8.15
N LYS A 110 -22.72 8.30 8.77
CA LYS A 110 -23.31 7.26 9.62
C LYS A 110 -23.60 5.98 8.85
N LYS A 111 -24.14 6.07 7.62
CA LYS A 111 -24.36 4.90 6.75
C LYS A 111 -23.05 4.20 6.38
N ILE A 112 -22.03 4.98 6.00
CA ILE A 112 -20.70 4.45 5.68
C ILE A 112 -20.08 3.76 6.90
N LYS A 113 -20.18 4.38 8.08
CA LYS A 113 -19.70 3.80 9.34
C LYS A 113 -20.40 2.48 9.65
N ALA A 114 -21.73 2.43 9.54
CA ALA A 114 -22.50 1.21 9.78
C ALA A 114 -22.10 0.07 8.82
N ALA A 115 -21.87 0.39 7.54
CA ALA A 115 -21.38 -0.58 6.56
C ALA A 115 -19.97 -1.09 6.94
N SER A 116 -19.06 -0.19 7.32
CA SER A 116 -17.71 -0.52 7.77
C SER A 116 -17.72 -1.41 9.02
N ASP A 117 -18.51 -1.05 10.03
CA ASP A 117 -18.66 -1.83 11.27
C ASP A 117 -19.23 -3.22 11.00
N THR A 118 -20.14 -3.33 10.02
CA THR A 118 -20.71 -4.63 9.60
C THR A 118 -19.65 -5.50 8.94
N ILE A 119 -18.84 -4.93 8.04
CA ILE A 119 -17.73 -5.66 7.39
C ILE A 119 -16.70 -6.09 8.44
N TYR A 120 -16.37 -5.23 9.39
CA TYR A 120 -15.44 -5.54 10.47
C TYR A 120 -15.95 -6.68 11.37
N LYS A 121 -17.20 -6.61 11.84
CA LYS A 121 -17.78 -7.68 12.66
C LYS A 121 -17.81 -9.01 11.91
N ARG A 122 -18.20 -8.99 10.62
CA ARG A 122 -18.20 -10.19 9.78
C ARG A 122 -16.80 -10.75 9.60
N SER A 123 -15.79 -9.91 9.38
CA SER A 123 -14.42 -10.38 9.17
C SER A 123 -13.81 -10.99 10.44
N VAL A 124 -14.12 -10.45 11.62
CA VAL A 124 -13.72 -11.04 12.90
C VAL A 124 -14.43 -12.37 13.15
N GLN A 125 -15.73 -12.46 12.85
CA GLN A 125 -16.48 -13.72 12.93
C GLN A 125 -15.90 -14.78 12.00
N ASP A 126 -15.66 -14.43 10.72
CA ASP A 126 -15.01 -15.33 9.77
C ASP A 126 -13.63 -15.74 10.31
N PHE A 127 -12.81 -14.82 10.80
CA PHE A 127 -11.50 -15.15 11.35
C PHE A 127 -11.55 -16.16 12.50
N ALA A 128 -12.50 -15.99 13.44
CA ALA A 128 -12.67 -16.90 14.56
C ALA A 128 -13.06 -18.33 14.14
N HIS A 129 -13.79 -18.48 13.03
CA HIS A 129 -14.16 -19.78 12.48
C HIS A 129 -13.07 -20.42 11.61
N TRP A 130 -12.11 -19.64 11.10
CA TRP A 130 -11.10 -20.06 10.12
C TRP A 130 -9.66 -20.01 10.68
N THR A 131 -9.48 -20.53 11.89
CA THR A 131 -8.18 -20.68 12.55
C THR A 131 -7.42 -21.90 12.01
N SER A 132 -6.11 -21.97 12.30
CA SER A 132 -5.23 -23.10 11.96
C SER A 132 -5.76 -24.49 12.36
N VAL A 133 -6.61 -24.55 13.40
CA VAL A 133 -7.22 -25.79 13.91
C VAL A 133 -8.38 -26.29 13.04
N THR A 134 -9.18 -25.39 12.45
CA THR A 134 -10.37 -25.77 11.65
C THR A 134 -10.08 -25.96 10.16
N VAL A 135 -8.86 -25.66 9.73
CA VAL A 135 -8.44 -25.69 8.31
C VAL A 135 -8.63 -27.04 7.65
N ASP A 136 -8.42 -28.13 8.38
CA ASP A 136 -8.59 -29.48 7.85
C ASP A 136 -10.04 -29.84 7.57
N ALA A 137 -10.99 -29.15 8.21
CA ALA A 137 -12.41 -29.35 8.01
C ALA A 137 -12.99 -28.43 6.92
N ASP A 138 -12.19 -27.57 6.26
CA ASP A 138 -12.71 -26.69 5.21
C ASP A 138 -13.22 -27.54 4.02
N PRO A 139 -14.50 -27.39 3.62
CA PRO A 139 -15.05 -28.12 2.48
C PRO A 139 -14.23 -27.92 1.19
N LEU A 140 -13.79 -26.70 0.89
CA LEU A 140 -13.06 -26.43 -0.35
C LEU A 140 -11.65 -27.04 -0.32
N TRP A 141 -11.02 -27.04 0.86
CA TRP A 141 -9.75 -27.73 1.08
C TRP A 141 -9.89 -29.22 0.77
N LEU A 142 -10.88 -29.87 1.40
CA LEU A 142 -11.14 -31.30 1.28
C LEU A 142 -11.47 -31.70 -0.17
N LEU A 143 -12.31 -30.91 -0.85
CA LEU A 143 -12.77 -31.22 -2.20
C LEU A 143 -11.70 -31.01 -3.28
N TYR A 144 -10.83 -30.00 -3.13
CA TYR A 144 -9.91 -29.60 -4.19
C TYR A 144 -8.45 -29.55 -3.75
N TYR A 145 -8.12 -28.65 -2.82
CA TYR A 145 -6.72 -28.28 -2.55
C TYR A 145 -5.92 -29.39 -1.87
N LYS A 146 -6.55 -30.19 -1.01
CA LYS A 146 -5.90 -31.32 -0.32
C LYS A 146 -5.27 -32.30 -1.32
N ARG A 147 -5.99 -32.65 -2.39
CA ARG A 147 -5.47 -33.52 -3.45
C ARG A 147 -4.44 -32.81 -4.32
N MET A 148 -4.69 -31.56 -4.68
CA MET A 148 -3.85 -30.82 -5.63
C MET A 148 -2.49 -30.41 -5.06
N LEU A 149 -2.40 -30.16 -3.75
CA LEU A 149 -1.17 -29.77 -3.05
C LEU A 149 -0.43 -30.94 -2.41
N LYS A 150 -1.03 -32.15 -2.40
CA LYS A 150 -0.39 -33.39 -1.93
C LYS A 150 1.01 -33.64 -2.52
N PRO A 151 1.28 -33.36 -3.81
CA PRO A 151 2.61 -33.56 -4.37
C PRO A 151 3.70 -32.71 -3.70
N ILE A 152 3.35 -31.57 -3.08
CA ILE A 152 4.31 -30.71 -2.37
C ILE A 152 4.80 -31.38 -1.09
N THR A 153 3.88 -32.03 -0.36
CA THR A 153 4.19 -32.76 0.87
C THR A 153 4.87 -34.11 0.62
N GLU A 154 4.59 -34.73 -0.54
CA GLU A 154 5.23 -35.99 -0.95
C GLU A 154 6.62 -35.79 -1.57
N PHE A 155 6.92 -34.58 -2.06
CA PHE A 155 8.25 -34.27 -2.56
C PHE A 155 9.22 -34.13 -1.37
N PRO A 156 10.45 -34.68 -1.43
CA PRO A 156 11.40 -34.60 -0.32
C PRO A 156 11.85 -33.16 -0.06
N ASP A 157 12.19 -32.83 1.19
CA ASP A 157 12.66 -31.48 1.58
C ASP A 157 14.04 -31.19 0.99
N THR A 158 14.96 -32.14 1.08
CA THR A 158 16.33 -32.03 0.56
C THR A 158 16.62 -33.20 -0.38
N PRO A 159 16.31 -33.10 -1.68
CA PRO A 159 16.50 -34.20 -2.61
C PRO A 159 17.99 -34.35 -2.95
N GLN A 160 18.57 -35.52 -2.66
CA GLN A 160 20.01 -35.79 -2.81
C GLN A 160 20.35 -36.56 -4.08
N ASN A 161 19.37 -37.24 -4.68
CA ASN A 161 19.57 -38.17 -5.79
C ASN A 161 18.72 -37.82 -7.00
N PHE A 162 19.10 -38.31 -8.18
CA PHE A 162 18.35 -38.08 -9.42
C PHE A 162 16.90 -38.60 -9.34
N MET A 163 16.68 -39.72 -8.65
CA MET A 163 15.35 -40.32 -8.43
C MET A 163 14.44 -39.41 -7.60
N GLU A 164 15.00 -38.82 -6.54
CA GLU A 164 14.27 -37.90 -5.65
C GLU A 164 13.91 -36.60 -6.38
N TRP A 165 14.82 -36.08 -7.21
CA TRP A 165 14.55 -34.99 -8.14
C TRP A 165 13.64 -35.39 -9.32
N ARG A 166 13.27 -36.67 -9.45
CA ARG A 166 12.48 -37.21 -10.58
C ARG A 166 13.10 -36.90 -11.95
N LEU A 167 14.43 -36.90 -12.02
CA LEU A 167 15.21 -36.74 -13.25
C LEU A 167 15.32 -38.08 -13.97
N LYS A 168 15.66 -38.04 -15.27
CA LYS A 168 15.75 -39.25 -16.10
C LYS A 168 17.04 -40.03 -15.83
N ASN A 169 18.18 -39.33 -15.80
CA ASN A 169 19.52 -39.92 -15.82
C ASN A 169 20.41 -39.33 -14.71
N GLN A 170 21.36 -40.11 -14.23
CA GLN A 170 22.37 -39.66 -13.25
C GLN A 170 23.29 -38.57 -13.84
N GLU A 171 23.72 -38.70 -15.09
CA GLU A 171 24.53 -37.68 -15.77
C GLU A 171 23.80 -36.32 -15.87
N ALA A 172 22.46 -36.36 -16.03
CA ALA A 172 21.64 -35.15 -16.06
C ALA A 172 21.58 -34.48 -14.68
N TYR A 173 21.58 -35.26 -13.60
CA TYR A 173 21.69 -34.75 -12.24
C TYR A 173 23.03 -34.07 -12.00
N GLU A 174 24.15 -34.71 -12.36
CA GLU A 174 25.50 -34.17 -12.15
C GLU A 174 25.74 -32.88 -12.95
N THR A 175 25.26 -32.83 -14.19
CA THR A 175 25.33 -31.62 -15.02
C THR A 175 24.47 -30.47 -14.47
N LEU A 176 23.27 -30.75 -13.97
CA LEU A 176 22.42 -29.74 -13.31
C LEU A 176 22.99 -29.29 -11.95
N HIS A 177 23.67 -30.19 -11.23
CA HIS A 177 24.35 -29.90 -9.98
C HIS A 177 25.55 -28.97 -10.22
N THR A 178 26.44 -29.33 -11.16
CA THR A 178 27.64 -28.55 -11.51
C THR A 178 27.32 -27.19 -12.12
N THR A 179 26.24 -27.05 -12.89
CA THR A 179 25.78 -25.75 -13.41
C THR A 179 25.09 -24.87 -12.36
N GLY A 180 24.86 -25.37 -11.14
CA GLY A 180 24.16 -24.63 -10.08
C GLY A 180 22.64 -24.52 -10.27
N THR A 181 22.08 -25.18 -11.28
CA THR A 181 20.64 -25.12 -11.56
C THR A 181 19.82 -25.78 -10.46
N LEU A 182 20.32 -26.90 -9.89
CA LEU A 182 19.66 -27.58 -8.78
C LEU A 182 19.60 -26.72 -7.51
N LYS A 183 20.64 -25.93 -7.23
CA LYS A 183 20.66 -25.04 -6.06
C LYS A 183 19.51 -24.02 -6.14
N ARG A 184 19.34 -23.37 -7.29
CA ARG A 184 18.22 -22.43 -7.49
C ARG A 184 16.86 -23.14 -7.39
N LEU A 185 16.73 -24.33 -7.98
CA LEU A 185 15.50 -25.12 -7.88
C LEU A 185 15.20 -25.53 -6.43
N GLN A 186 16.22 -25.81 -5.63
CA GLN A 186 16.07 -26.07 -4.20
C GLN A 186 15.55 -24.83 -3.47
N GLU A 187 16.14 -23.66 -3.70
CA GLU A 187 15.66 -22.40 -3.10
C GLU A 187 14.19 -22.13 -3.46
N GLU A 188 13.79 -22.38 -4.72
CA GLU A 188 12.39 -22.25 -5.13
C GLU A 188 11.46 -23.27 -4.46
N LEU A 189 11.94 -24.50 -4.29
CA LEU A 189 11.20 -25.54 -3.58
C LEU A 189 10.98 -25.16 -2.11
N ASP A 190 12.03 -24.68 -1.44
CA ASP A 190 11.99 -24.24 -0.05
C ASP A 190 10.95 -23.12 0.14
N LEU A 191 10.95 -22.12 -0.75
CA LEU A 191 9.97 -21.03 -0.73
C LEU A 191 8.52 -21.55 -0.93
N ILE A 192 8.32 -22.54 -1.80
CA ILE A 192 7.00 -23.15 -2.00
C ILE A 192 6.54 -23.90 -0.75
N LYS A 193 7.45 -24.66 -0.13
CA LYS A 193 7.15 -25.45 1.09
C LYS A 193 6.92 -24.58 2.31
N GLU A 194 7.72 -23.54 2.49
CA GLU A 194 7.54 -22.55 3.56
C GLU A 194 6.18 -21.87 3.41
N LYS A 195 5.84 -21.42 2.20
CA LYS A 195 4.53 -20.83 1.92
C LYS A 195 3.40 -21.82 2.19
N TYR A 196 3.55 -23.08 1.78
CA TYR A 196 2.58 -24.12 2.11
C TYR A 196 2.42 -24.28 3.63
N ALA A 197 3.51 -24.39 4.38
CA ALA A 197 3.48 -24.52 5.84
C ALA A 197 2.81 -23.30 6.51
N MET A 198 3.11 -22.09 6.05
CA MET A 198 2.49 -20.87 6.54
C MET A 198 0.98 -20.83 6.25
N SER A 199 0.53 -21.36 5.10
CA SER A 199 -0.90 -21.43 4.77
C SER A 199 -1.71 -22.35 5.70
N ARG A 200 -1.01 -23.27 6.38
CA ARG A 200 -1.57 -24.24 7.33
C ARG A 200 -1.51 -23.74 8.78
N SER A 201 -0.39 -23.13 9.16
CA SER A 201 -0.09 -22.74 10.55
C SER A 201 -0.60 -21.35 10.93
N MET A 202 -0.63 -20.39 9.99
CA MET A 202 -0.99 -19.02 10.31
C MET A 202 -2.51 -18.84 10.39
N ASP A 203 -2.96 -18.10 11.39
CA ASP A 203 -4.35 -17.65 11.49
C ASP A 203 -4.60 -16.52 10.49
N MET A 204 -5.54 -16.73 9.58
CA MET A 204 -5.88 -15.76 8.56
C MET A 204 -7.33 -15.92 8.10
N PRO A 205 -7.97 -14.85 7.59
CA PRO A 205 -9.31 -14.95 7.04
C PRO A 205 -9.36 -15.97 5.90
N ARG A 206 -10.48 -16.70 5.80
CA ARG A 206 -10.71 -17.78 4.82
C ARG A 206 -10.28 -17.42 3.40
N GLY A 207 -10.72 -16.26 2.90
CA GLY A 207 -10.43 -15.82 1.54
C GLY A 207 -8.93 -15.66 1.29
N LYS A 208 -8.19 -15.12 2.25
CA LYS A 208 -6.73 -14.97 2.16
C LYS A 208 -6.03 -16.33 2.12
N ARG A 209 -6.51 -17.29 2.91
CA ARG A 209 -6.00 -18.67 2.93
C ARG A 209 -6.19 -19.36 1.57
N PHE A 210 -7.35 -19.18 0.94
CA PHE A 210 -7.61 -19.72 -0.40
C PHE A 210 -6.74 -19.12 -1.47
N MET A 211 -6.54 -17.81 -1.45
CA MET A 211 -5.60 -17.15 -2.36
C MET A 211 -4.19 -17.71 -2.19
N MET A 212 -3.79 -17.97 -0.95
CA MET A 212 -2.50 -18.56 -0.64
C MET A 212 -2.36 -20.00 -1.16
N TYR A 213 -3.39 -20.85 -1.00
CA TYR A 213 -3.42 -22.19 -1.59
C TYR A 213 -3.31 -22.16 -3.10
N HIS A 214 -4.07 -21.27 -3.73
CA HIS A 214 -4.07 -21.13 -5.18
C HIS A 214 -2.71 -20.66 -5.70
N GLU A 215 -2.12 -19.64 -5.06
CA GLU A 215 -0.80 -19.15 -5.44
C GLU A 215 0.27 -20.23 -5.26
N THR A 216 0.23 -20.98 -4.15
CA THR A 216 1.15 -22.10 -3.90
C THR A 216 1.00 -23.18 -4.96
N LEU A 217 -0.24 -23.52 -5.36
CA LEU A 217 -0.52 -24.47 -6.42
C LEU A 217 0.05 -24.00 -7.78
N LEU A 218 -0.12 -22.73 -8.12
CA LEU A 218 0.43 -22.16 -9.35
C LEU A 218 1.95 -22.17 -9.36
N ARG A 219 2.59 -21.81 -8.24
CA ARG A 219 4.05 -21.87 -8.09
C ARG A 219 4.56 -23.29 -8.23
N TRP A 220 3.91 -24.27 -7.60
CA TRP A 220 4.24 -25.67 -7.76
C TRP A 220 4.16 -26.15 -9.21
N ARG A 221 3.10 -25.78 -9.94
CA ARG A 221 2.96 -26.12 -11.37
C ARG A 221 4.09 -25.53 -12.20
N LYS A 222 4.46 -24.28 -11.94
CA LYS A 222 5.59 -23.61 -12.62
C LYS A 222 6.91 -24.33 -12.32
N PHE A 223 7.17 -24.64 -11.05
CA PHE A 223 8.34 -25.39 -10.61
C PHE A 223 8.44 -26.75 -11.33
N VAL A 224 7.36 -27.52 -11.38
CA VAL A 224 7.35 -28.82 -12.09
C VAL A 224 7.61 -28.67 -13.58
N GLN A 225 7.03 -27.65 -14.22
CA GLN A 225 7.28 -27.36 -15.64
C GLN A 225 8.74 -27.00 -15.88
N GLU A 226 9.32 -26.19 -15.01
CA GLU A 226 10.71 -25.76 -15.09
C GLU A 226 11.68 -26.92 -14.88
N LEU A 227 11.45 -27.74 -13.84
CA LEU A 227 12.22 -28.95 -13.59
C LEU A 227 12.21 -29.88 -14.81
N ARG A 228 11.03 -30.12 -15.42
CA ARG A 228 10.90 -30.91 -16.65
C ARG A 228 11.64 -30.28 -17.83
N LYS A 229 11.56 -28.95 -17.98
CA LYS A 229 12.26 -28.22 -19.04
C LYS A 229 13.78 -28.37 -18.90
N GLN A 230 14.31 -28.20 -17.69
CA GLN A 230 15.75 -28.37 -17.44
C GLN A 230 16.18 -29.81 -17.66
N ASN A 231 15.43 -30.78 -17.14
CA ASN A 231 15.71 -32.21 -17.36
C ASN A 231 15.74 -32.56 -18.86
N ASN A 232 14.73 -32.14 -19.64
CA ASN A 232 14.68 -32.42 -21.07
C ASN A 232 15.80 -31.72 -21.84
N LYS A 233 16.11 -30.46 -21.51
CA LYS A 233 17.21 -29.71 -22.13
C LYS A 233 18.54 -30.40 -21.87
N THR A 234 18.81 -30.77 -20.62
CA THR A 234 20.05 -31.44 -20.24
C THR A 234 20.17 -32.81 -20.86
N THR A 235 19.10 -33.61 -20.87
CA THR A 235 19.07 -34.91 -21.55
C THR A 235 19.41 -34.76 -23.03
N LEU A 236 18.77 -33.81 -23.72
CA LEU A 236 19.04 -33.54 -25.13
C LEU A 236 20.50 -33.12 -25.38
N LEU A 237 21.07 -32.29 -24.51
CA LEU A 237 22.49 -31.90 -24.61
C LEU A 237 23.43 -33.09 -24.40
N LEU A 238 23.10 -33.99 -23.47
CA LEU A 238 23.85 -35.23 -23.26
C LEU A 238 23.75 -36.17 -24.46
N ASP A 239 22.55 -36.31 -25.04
CA ASP A 239 22.33 -37.10 -26.25
C ASP A 239 23.18 -36.58 -27.41
N TYR A 240 23.18 -35.26 -27.64
CA TYR A 240 24.05 -34.64 -28.65
C TYR A 240 25.54 -34.83 -28.34
N LYS A 241 25.94 -34.70 -27.08
CA LYS A 241 27.33 -34.94 -26.66
C LYS A 241 27.75 -36.38 -26.95
N ASN A 242 26.86 -37.35 -26.72
CA ASN A 242 27.13 -38.76 -26.97
C ASN A 242 27.22 -39.04 -28.47
N ILE A 243 26.27 -38.54 -29.26
CA ILE A 243 26.34 -38.62 -30.74
C ILE A 243 27.65 -37.99 -31.25
N LEU A 244 27.99 -36.79 -30.78
CA LEU A 244 29.22 -36.12 -31.20
C LEU A 244 30.48 -36.87 -30.76
N LYS A 245 30.51 -37.50 -29.59
CA LYS A 245 31.63 -38.36 -29.19
C LYS A 245 31.76 -39.56 -30.12
N ASP A 246 30.65 -40.21 -30.43
CA ASP A 246 30.60 -41.37 -31.34
C ASP A 246 31.04 -40.98 -32.76
N HIS A 247 30.83 -39.72 -33.16
CA HIS A 247 31.22 -39.17 -34.46
C HIS A 247 32.51 -38.33 -34.42
N SER A 248 33.14 -38.12 -33.25
CA SER A 248 34.33 -37.29 -33.12
C SER A 248 35.56 -38.11 -33.52
N PRO A 249 36.26 -37.75 -34.60
CA PRO A 249 37.43 -38.47 -35.07
C PRO A 249 38.65 -38.03 -34.26
N SER A 250 38.73 -38.44 -32.99
CA SER A 250 40.05 -38.66 -32.36
C SER A 250 40.70 -39.95 -32.87
N ALA A 251 40.00 -40.73 -33.69
CA ALA A 251 40.62 -41.64 -34.65
C ALA A 251 40.77 -40.89 -35.98
N LEU A 252 42.00 -40.52 -36.34
CA LEU A 252 42.41 -40.45 -37.74
C LEU A 252 41.73 -41.63 -38.48
N PRO A 253 41.18 -41.45 -39.69
CA PRO A 253 40.65 -42.60 -40.44
C PRO A 253 41.72 -43.68 -40.40
N SER A 254 41.38 -44.90 -40.00
CA SER A 254 42.36 -45.99 -39.83
C SER A 254 43.13 -46.33 -41.13
N GLY A 255 42.75 -45.72 -42.26
CA GLY A 255 43.45 -45.75 -43.54
C GLY A 255 44.18 -44.46 -43.96
N TRP A 256 44.32 -43.45 -43.10
CA TRP A 256 45.14 -42.28 -43.42
C TRP A 256 46.61 -42.64 -43.28
N THR A 257 47.22 -43.02 -44.40
CA THR A 257 48.67 -43.18 -44.50
C THR A 257 49.28 -41.87 -45.03
N PRO A 258 50.44 -41.42 -44.51
CA PRO A 258 51.15 -40.22 -45.00
C PRO A 258 51.79 -40.42 -46.38
N SER A 259 51.40 -41.46 -47.12
CA SER A 259 51.93 -41.80 -48.43
C SER A 259 51.39 -40.82 -49.46
N SER A 260 52.30 -40.10 -50.15
CA SER A 260 51.97 -39.26 -51.31
C SER A 260 51.21 -40.08 -52.36
N ASP A 261 50.21 -39.49 -53.02
CA ASP A 261 49.37 -40.17 -54.02
C ASP A 261 50.17 -40.85 -55.12
N LYS A 262 51.37 -40.32 -55.43
CA LYS A 262 52.33 -40.95 -56.34
C LYS A 262 52.77 -42.34 -55.87
N GLN A 263 53.14 -42.49 -54.60
CA GLN A 263 53.54 -43.79 -54.02
C GLN A 263 52.36 -44.77 -53.99
N ARG A 264 51.14 -44.26 -53.84
CA ARG A 264 49.91 -45.08 -53.85
C ARG A 264 49.63 -45.62 -55.26
N ALA A 265 49.75 -44.76 -56.27
CA ALA A 265 49.64 -45.14 -57.68
C ALA A 265 50.72 -46.15 -58.11
N GLU A 266 51.98 -45.91 -57.73
CA GLU A 266 53.10 -46.83 -58.02
C GLU A 266 52.88 -48.22 -57.42
N ARG A 267 52.38 -48.30 -56.17
CA ARG A 267 52.05 -49.57 -55.51
C ARG A 267 50.94 -50.32 -56.24
N ILE A 268 49.89 -49.62 -56.66
CA ILE A 268 48.79 -50.21 -57.45
C ILE A 268 49.33 -50.70 -58.80
N MET A 269 50.11 -49.89 -59.50
CA MET A 269 50.70 -50.29 -60.79
C MET A 269 51.59 -51.52 -60.66
N GLN A 270 52.40 -51.62 -59.60
CA GLN A 270 53.21 -52.82 -59.33
C GLN A 270 52.34 -54.05 -59.02
N GLN A 271 51.28 -53.89 -58.24
CA GLN A 271 50.37 -54.98 -57.87
C GLN A 271 49.66 -55.60 -59.08
N TYR A 272 49.34 -54.79 -60.10
CA TYR A 272 48.66 -55.26 -61.31
C TYR A 272 49.59 -55.52 -62.50
N LYS A 273 50.90 -55.24 -62.39
CA LYS A 273 51.88 -55.39 -63.47
C LYS A 273 51.98 -56.81 -64.05
N HIS A 274 51.66 -57.82 -63.25
CA HIS A 274 51.78 -59.24 -63.62
C HIS A 274 50.43 -59.96 -63.73
N ARG A 275 49.32 -59.22 -63.68
CA ARG A 275 47.96 -59.78 -63.80
C ARG A 275 47.42 -59.81 -65.22
N TYR A 276 48.21 -59.37 -66.19
CA TYR A 276 47.99 -59.54 -67.63
C TYR A 276 49.34 -59.83 -68.30
#